data_AF-A0A8B5YC05-F1
#
_entry.id   AF-A0A8B5YC05-F1
#
_cell.length_a   1.000
_cell.length_b   1.000
_cell.length_c   1.000
_cell.angle_alpha   90.00
_cell.angle_beta   90.00
_cell.angle_gamma   90.00
#
_symmetry.space_group_name_H-M   'P 1'
#
loop_
_entity.id
_entity.type
_entity.pdbx_description
1 polymer ?
#
loop_
_entity_poly.entity_id
_entity_poly.type
_entity_poly.pdbx_seq_one_letter_code
_entity_poly.pdbx_strand_id
1 'polypeptide(L)'
;MKNFIDRWSQTLIEHGRSAFKQQMAKKTVYVAAVGDDDPRLKGLPLIQQFQYIFDFMNMTFDGYLLGKGNKPGGVVTDRTAIVSANELRRKLAEAETGQKHGK
;
A
#
# COMPACT_ATOMS: atom_id res chain seq x y z
N MET A 1 -9.96 8.17 -0.53
CA MET A 1 -8.48 8.04 -0.56
C MET A 1 -7.77 9.33 -0.93
N LYS A 2 -8.06 9.96 -2.08
CA LYS A 2 -7.35 11.19 -2.50
C LYS A 2 -7.28 12.28 -1.42
N ASN A 3 -8.40 12.64 -0.81
CA ASN A 3 -8.44 13.65 0.26
C ASN A 3 -7.58 13.30 1.50
N PHE A 4 -7.35 12.00 1.76
CA PHE A 4 -6.51 11.58 2.89
C PHE A 4 -5.04 11.86 2.60
N ILE A 5 -4.57 11.53 1.39
CA ILE A 5 -3.20 11.80 0.95
C ILE A 5 -2.96 13.31 0.78
N ASP A 6 -3.91 14.03 0.19
CA ASP A 6 -3.78 15.49 0.00
C ASP A 6 -3.61 16.24 1.34
N ARG A 7 -4.24 15.73 2.42
CA ARG A 7 -4.10 16.28 3.77
C ARG A 7 -2.71 16.06 4.39
N TRP A 8 -1.89 15.14 3.90
CA TRP A 8 -0.51 15.02 4.37
C TRP A 8 0.29 16.30 4.07
N SER A 9 0.00 16.97 2.95
CA SER A 9 0.59 18.27 2.63
C SER A 9 0.30 19.30 3.72
N GLN A 10 -0.93 19.32 4.23
CA GLN A 10 -1.34 20.20 5.33
C GLN A 10 -0.63 19.81 6.64
N THR A 11 -0.58 18.52 6.99
CA THR A 11 0.14 18.03 8.17
C THR A 11 1.64 18.35 8.13
N LEU A 12 2.28 18.25 6.96
CA LEU A 12 3.70 18.60 6.78
C LEU A 12 4.00 20.08 7.04
N ILE A 13 3.02 20.96 6.81
CA ILE A 13 3.12 22.40 7.06
C ILE A 13 2.83 22.69 8.54
N GLU A 14 1.73 22.14 9.08
CA GLU A 14 1.23 22.47 10.42
C GLU A 14 2.01 21.82 11.57
N HIS A 15 2.48 20.58 11.40
CA HIS A 15 3.09 19.78 12.48
C HIS A 15 4.61 19.63 12.38
N GLY A 16 5.25 20.36 11.47
CA GLY A 16 6.69 20.30 11.25
C GLY A 16 7.10 19.11 10.37
N ARG A 17 7.54 19.43 9.16
CA ARG A 17 7.92 18.49 8.09
C ARG A 17 8.86 17.38 8.54
N SER A 18 9.85 17.69 9.38
CA SER A 18 10.88 16.73 9.80
C SER A 18 10.32 15.64 10.73
N ALA A 19 9.61 16.04 11.79
CA ALA A 19 9.08 15.10 12.79
C ALA A 19 8.04 14.15 12.20
N PHE A 20 7.14 14.68 11.36
CA PHE A 20 6.13 13.85 10.70
C PHE A 20 6.76 12.85 9.70
N LYS A 21 7.69 13.30 8.85
CA LYS A 21 8.41 12.39 7.93
C LYS A 21 9.20 11.31 8.67
N GLN A 22 9.86 11.63 9.78
CA GLN A 22 10.57 10.62 10.58
C GLN A 22 9.65 9.53 11.16
N GLN A 23 8.43 9.89 11.56
CA GLN A 23 7.46 8.91 12.03
C GLN A 23 6.92 8.03 10.91
N MET A 24 6.66 8.64 9.75
CA MET A 24 6.16 7.93 8.56
C MET A 24 7.23 7.00 7.96
N ALA A 25 8.50 7.42 7.97
CA ALA A 25 9.62 6.63 7.45
C ALA A 25 9.84 5.29 8.18
N LYS A 26 9.30 5.14 9.39
CA LYS A 26 9.35 3.87 10.15
C LYS A 26 8.28 2.87 9.72
N LYS A 27 7.42 3.22 8.77
CA LYS A 27 6.28 2.40 8.34
C LYS A 27 6.57 1.75 7.00
N THR A 28 6.28 0.45 6.93
CA THR A 28 6.14 -0.28 5.68
C THR A 28 4.71 -0.14 5.17
N VAL A 29 4.55 0.11 3.87
CA VAL A 29 3.26 0.34 3.23
C VAL A 29 3.03 -0.64 2.10
N TYR A 30 1.78 -1.06 1.95
CA TYR A 30 1.28 -1.88 0.85
C TYR A 30 0.04 -1.22 0.26
N VAL A 31 -0.19 -1.41 -1.05
CA VAL A 31 -1.39 -0.89 -1.73
C VAL A 31 -2.22 -2.04 -2.26
N ALA A 32 -3.49 -2.12 -1.87
CA ALA A 32 -4.44 -3.06 -2.47
C ALA A 32 -5.56 -2.28 -3.17
N ALA A 33 -5.77 -2.55 -4.46
CA ALA A 33 -6.81 -1.92 -5.26
C ALA A 33 -7.56 -2.95 -6.11
N VAL A 34 -8.85 -2.69 -6.32
CA VAL A 34 -9.75 -3.55 -7.12
C VAL A 34 -10.45 -2.68 -8.15
N GLY A 35 -10.54 -3.16 -9.39
CA GLY A 35 -11.28 -2.50 -10.48
C GLY A 35 -11.81 -3.51 -11.49
N ASP A 36 -12.68 -3.08 -12.40
CA ASP A 36 -13.25 -3.99 -13.42
C ASP A 36 -12.51 -3.93 -14.77
N ASP A 37 -12.00 -2.75 -15.09
CA ASP A 37 -11.41 -2.43 -16.38
C ASP A 37 -9.90 -2.70 -16.37
N ASP A 38 -9.54 -3.94 -16.68
CA ASP A 38 -8.17 -4.45 -16.74
C ASP A 38 -7.22 -3.86 -15.66
N PRO A 39 -7.54 -4.07 -14.37
CA PRO A 39 -6.89 -3.37 -13.26
C PRO A 39 -5.40 -3.65 -13.16
N ARG A 40 -4.90 -4.78 -13.69
CA ARG A 40 -3.48 -5.13 -13.65
C ARG A 40 -2.63 -4.29 -14.60
N LEU A 41 -3.22 -3.79 -15.69
CA LEU A 41 -2.56 -2.87 -16.62
C LEU A 41 -2.93 -1.42 -16.30
N LYS A 42 -4.23 -1.13 -16.24
CA LYS A 42 -4.74 0.23 -16.05
C LYS A 42 -4.56 0.77 -14.63
N GLY A 43 -4.31 -0.11 -13.66
CA GLY A 43 -3.99 0.26 -12.28
C GLY A 43 -2.51 0.61 -12.05
N LEU A 44 -1.60 0.30 -12.99
CA LEU A 44 -0.17 0.59 -12.82
C LEU A 44 0.14 2.08 -12.59
N PRO A 45 -0.48 3.03 -13.31
CA PRO A 45 -0.27 4.46 -13.04
C PRO A 45 -0.66 4.87 -11.61
N LEU A 46 -1.71 4.27 -11.04
CA LEU A 46 -2.12 4.51 -9.66
C LEU A 46 -1.04 4.02 -8.68
N ILE A 47 -0.50 2.82 -8.91
CA ILE A 47 0.59 2.28 -8.09
C ILE A 47 1.83 3.16 -8.17
N GLN A 48 2.19 3.62 -9.37
CA GLN A 48 3.35 4.49 -9.58
C GLN A 48 3.17 5.85 -8.89
N GLN A 49 1.96 6.41 -8.92
CA GLN A 49 1.64 7.62 -8.15
C GLN A 49 1.87 7.41 -6.66
N PHE A 50 1.41 6.28 -6.10
CA PHE A 50 1.65 5.94 -4.70
C PHE A 50 3.13 5.77 -4.38
N GLN A 51 3.91 5.14 -5.27
CA GLN A 51 5.35 5.04 -5.12
C GLN A 51 5.99 6.42 -4.95
N TYR A 52 5.68 7.39 -5.81
CA TYR A 52 6.22 8.76 -5.66
C TYR A 52 5.81 9.43 -4.34
N ILE A 53 4.59 9.19 -3.86
CA ILE A 53 4.13 9.70 -2.57
C ILE A 53 4.94 9.09 -1.41
N PHE A 54 5.15 7.77 -1.44
CA PHE A 54 5.87 7.05 -0.39
C PHE A 54 7.37 7.37 -0.39
N ASP A 55 7.98 7.48 -1.58
CA ASP A 55 9.37 7.93 -1.76
C ASP A 55 9.55 9.33 -1.17
N PHE A 56 8.64 10.25 -1.49
CA PHE A 56 8.67 11.59 -0.91
C PHE A 56 8.59 11.55 0.62
N MET A 57 7.83 10.63 1.20
CA MET A 57 7.66 10.47 2.64
C MET A 57 8.74 9.61 3.31
N ASN A 58 9.74 9.13 2.56
CA ASN A 58 10.78 8.20 3.00
C ASN A 58 10.21 6.89 3.58
N MET A 59 9.06 6.43 3.10
CA MET A 59 8.41 5.21 3.57
C MET A 59 8.90 4.00 2.77
N THR A 60 8.87 2.81 3.38
CA THR A 60 9.18 1.57 2.65
C THR A 60 7.92 1.08 1.93
N PHE A 61 7.90 1.17 0.60
CA PHE A 61 6.83 0.58 -0.22
C PHE A 61 7.18 -0.86 -0.61
N ASP A 62 6.55 -1.84 0.03
CA ASP A 62 6.95 -3.26 -0.05
C ASP A 62 5.99 -4.13 -0.88
N GLY A 63 5.12 -3.49 -1.65
CA GLY A 63 4.37 -4.16 -2.71
C GLY A 63 2.91 -3.72 -2.83
N TYR A 64 2.24 -4.31 -3.82
CA TYR A 64 0.86 -3.99 -4.13
C TYR A 64 0.08 -5.19 -4.65
N LEU A 65 -1.26 -5.06 -4.62
CA LEU A 65 -2.22 -6.02 -5.14
C LEU A 65 -3.20 -5.29 -6.06
N LEU A 66 -3.35 -5.78 -7.29
CA LEU A 66 -4.35 -5.33 -8.25
C LEU A 66 -5.30 -6.49 -8.57
N GLY A 67 -6.54 -6.38 -8.12
CA GLY A 67 -7.58 -7.39 -8.32
C GLY A 67 -8.68 -6.93 -9.26
N LYS A 68 -9.33 -7.88 -9.93
CA LYS A 68 -10.47 -7.66 -10.81
C LYS A 68 -11.79 -7.96 -10.12
N GLY A 69 -12.70 -6.99 -10.14
CA GLY A 69 -14.06 -7.16 -9.61
C GLY A 69 -14.88 -5.87 -9.69
N ASN A 70 -16.19 -6.00 -9.87
CA ASN A 70 -17.12 -4.87 -10.06
C ASN A 70 -18.33 -4.87 -9.12
N LYS A 71 -18.46 -5.90 -8.29
CA LYS A 71 -19.53 -6.07 -7.30
C LYS A 71 -18.91 -6.52 -5.98
N PRO A 72 -19.58 -6.29 -4.84
CA PRO A 72 -19.17 -6.86 -3.57
C PRO A 72 -18.90 -8.37 -3.70
N GLY A 73 -17.75 -8.83 -3.21
CA GLY A 73 -17.33 -10.23 -3.34
C GLY A 73 -16.81 -10.67 -4.71
N GLY A 74 -16.93 -9.86 -5.76
CA GLY A 74 -16.53 -10.22 -7.12
C GLY A 74 -15.05 -10.60 -7.25
N VAL A 75 -14.18 -9.90 -6.51
CA VAL A 75 -12.72 -10.15 -6.50
C VAL A 75 -12.33 -11.53 -5.98
N VAL A 76 -13.21 -12.23 -5.26
CA VAL A 76 -12.93 -13.60 -4.78
C VAL A 76 -12.77 -14.60 -5.93
N THR A 77 -13.39 -14.31 -7.08
CA THR A 77 -13.25 -15.12 -8.29
C THR A 77 -11.95 -14.84 -9.07
N ASP A 78 -11.23 -13.77 -8.71
CA ASP A 78 -9.93 -13.44 -9.28
C ASP A 78 -8.83 -14.28 -8.62
N ARG A 79 -8.49 -15.40 -9.26
CA ARG A 79 -7.44 -16.31 -8.78
C ARG A 79 -6.09 -15.63 -8.62
N THR A 80 -5.71 -14.75 -9.55
CA THR A 80 -4.42 -14.05 -9.47
C THR A 80 -4.37 -13.15 -8.24
N ALA A 81 -5.44 -12.40 -7.97
CA ALA A 81 -5.53 -11.54 -6.80
C ALA A 81 -5.47 -12.35 -5.49
N ILE A 82 -6.17 -13.48 -5.42
CA ILE A 82 -6.15 -14.37 -4.25
C ILE A 82 -4.77 -14.96 -4.00
N VAL A 83 -4.08 -15.41 -5.06
CA VAL A 83 -2.70 -15.93 -4.94
C VAL A 83 -1.76 -14.83 -4.44
N SER A 84 -1.77 -13.65 -5.06
CA SER A 84 -0.92 -12.54 -4.64
C SER A 84 -1.23 -12.09 -3.20
N ALA A 85 -2.49 -12.08 -2.78
CA ALA A 85 -2.89 -11.75 -1.42
C ALA A 85 -2.39 -12.79 -0.40
N ASN A 86 -2.46 -14.08 -0.74
CA ASN A 86 -1.93 -15.15 0.12
C ASN A 86 -0.40 -15.06 0.28
N GLU A 87 0.32 -14.74 -0.81
CA GLU A 87 1.76 -14.51 -0.77
C GLU A 87 2.11 -13.31 0.12
N LEU A 88 1.37 -12.20 -0.01
CA LEU A 88 1.55 -11.04 0.86
C LEU A 88 1.28 -11.40 2.33
N ARG A 89 0.19 -12.14 2.62
CA ARG A 89 -0.11 -12.61 3.98
C ARG A 89 1.02 -13.46 4.55
N ARG A 90 1.62 -14.34 3.75
CA ARG A 90 2.76 -15.17 4.18
C ARG A 90 3.95 -14.30 4.57
N LYS A 91 4.34 -13.36 3.71
CA LYS A 91 5.44 -12.41 3.98
C LYS A 91 5.21 -11.61 5.27
N LEU A 92 3.99 -11.13 5.50
CA LEU A 92 3.65 -10.39 6.71
C LEU A 92 3.77 -11.25 7.98
N ALA A 93 3.30 -12.50 7.93
CA ALA A 93 3.43 -13.42 9.05
C ALA A 93 4.90 -13.76 9.38
N GLU A 94 5.74 -13.92 8.35
CA GLU A 94 7.19 -14.12 8.50
C GLU A 94 7.87 -12.89 9.12
N ALA A 95 7.48 -11.68 8.72
CA ALA A 95 8.01 -10.44 9.28
C ALA A 95 7.63 -10.25 10.77
N GLU A 96 6.39 -10.59 11.14
CA GLU A 96 5.91 -10.51 12.54
C GLU A 96 6.59 -11.54 13.46
N THR A 97 6.92 -12.73 12.93
CA THR A 97 7.60 -13.79 13.71
C THR A 97 9.10 -13.52 13.86
N GLY A 98 9.74 -12.93 12.85
CA GLY A 98 11.14 -12.46 12.92
C GLY A 98 11.34 -11.31 13.92
N GLN A 99 10.36 -10.40 14.05
CA GLN A 99 10.42 -9.31 15.03
C GLN A 99 10.28 -9.77 16.50
N LYS A 100 9.70 -10.95 16.76
CA LYS A 100 9.53 -11.48 18.13
C LYS A 100 10.79 -12.14 18.72
N HIS A 101 11.76 -12.52 17.89
CA HIS A 101 13.00 -13.20 18.33
C HIS A 101 14.23 -12.27 18.40
N GLY A 102 14.05 -10.98 18.09
CA GLY A 102 15.10 -9.95 18.13
C GLY A 102 14.92 -8.93 19.25
N LYS A 103 14.36 -9.33 20.39
CA LYS A 103 14.25 -8.52 21.61
C LYS A 103 14.84 -9.25 22.80
#